data_AF-A0A6P1NX13-F1
#
_entry.id   AF-A0A6P1NX13-F1
#
_cell.length_a   1.000
_cell.length_b   1.000
_cell.length_c   1.000
_cell.angle_alpha   90.00
_cell.angle_beta   90.00
_cell.angle_gamma   90.00
#
_symmetry.space_group_name_H-M   'P 1'
#
loop_
_entity.id
_entity.type
_entity.pdbx_description
1 polymer ?
#
loop_
_entity_poly.entity_id
_entity_poly.type
_entity_poly.pdbx_seq_one_letter_code
_entity_poly.pdbx_strand_id
1 'polypeptide(L)'
;MKTKNLLTLCLATLLNAGTALTLFAQDAVPQTKVLTFDRTPQLNPTYQYSTPDNAYLTKLRTSYNLDKVVAGKKTDFDKVKAICGWARKRWEHNGDNTPLKNDPISILEEAATGKQFRCVEYGILVSGALNAIGIPARTLALKMEHTDTIAYGAGHVAAEAYLRDLKKWVMVDGQFDVIPMLQNTPLNAVELQQALSAGAPDLKVVSFSGTKAADYFSWIAPYLFYFDTKLDNRYDVERVLGSIMLVPKGYKNLTIFQKVNPIKNMVYTHSLADFYPEIK
;
A
#
# COMPACT_ATOMS: atom_id res chain seq x y z
N MET A 1 -13.76 78.72 -46.69
CA MET A 1 -14.87 78.32 -45.79
C MET A 1 -14.37 77.21 -44.88
N LYS A 2 -14.31 77.51 -43.57
CA LYS A 2 -14.20 76.65 -42.37
C LYS A 2 -12.92 75.79 -42.14
N THR A 3 -12.22 76.26 -41.10
CA THR A 3 -11.17 75.68 -40.23
C THR A 3 -11.53 74.31 -39.66
N LYS A 4 -10.51 73.43 -39.55
CA LYS A 4 -10.57 72.16 -38.81
C LYS A 4 -10.05 72.39 -37.37
N ASN A 5 -10.90 72.13 -36.38
CA ASN A 5 -10.49 71.99 -34.98
C ASN A 5 -10.13 70.52 -34.70
N LEU A 6 -8.97 70.33 -34.09
CA LEU A 6 -8.49 69.07 -33.52
C LEU A 6 -8.84 69.08 -32.03
N LEU A 7 -9.67 68.14 -31.57
CA LEU A 7 -9.88 67.90 -30.14
C LEU A 7 -9.55 66.44 -29.82
N THR A 8 -8.60 66.30 -28.90
CA THR A 8 -8.07 65.07 -28.32
C THR A 8 -9.15 64.27 -27.59
N LEU A 9 -9.19 62.95 -27.79
CA LEU A 9 -9.97 62.04 -26.95
C LEU A 9 -9.03 60.98 -26.35
N CYS A 10 -8.87 61.02 -25.04
CA CYS A 10 -8.18 60.02 -24.23
C CYS A 10 -8.97 58.70 -24.25
N LEU A 11 -8.30 57.58 -24.60
CA LEU A 11 -8.84 56.24 -24.42
C LEU A 11 -8.24 55.65 -23.13
N ALA A 12 -9.09 55.47 -22.12
CA ALA A 12 -8.73 54.80 -20.88
C ALA A 12 -8.56 53.29 -21.11
N THR A 13 -7.41 52.74 -20.73
CA THR A 13 -7.14 51.31 -20.70
C THR A 13 -7.74 50.69 -19.43
N LEU A 14 -8.78 49.87 -19.60
CA LEU A 14 -9.25 48.94 -18.57
C LEU A 14 -8.41 47.67 -18.63
N LEU A 15 -7.49 47.50 -17.68
CA LEU A 15 -6.77 46.24 -17.47
C LEU A 15 -7.75 45.23 -16.84
N ASN A 16 -8.18 44.23 -17.62
CA ASN A 16 -8.94 43.12 -17.09
C ASN A 16 -7.95 42.03 -16.63
N ALA A 17 -7.65 41.99 -15.33
CA ALA A 17 -6.82 40.94 -14.74
C ALA A 17 -7.63 39.65 -14.60
N GLY A 18 -7.79 38.91 -15.69
CA GLY A 18 -8.30 37.55 -15.66
C GLY A 18 -7.23 36.62 -15.10
N THR A 19 -7.41 36.16 -13.86
CA THR A 19 -6.66 35.01 -13.33
C THR A 19 -7.03 33.77 -14.14
N ALA A 20 -6.16 33.38 -15.06
CA ALA A 20 -6.26 32.08 -15.71
C ALA A 20 -6.13 31.00 -14.61
N LEU A 21 -7.22 30.30 -14.32
CA LEU A 21 -7.13 29.03 -13.60
C LEU A 21 -6.36 28.06 -14.51
N THR A 22 -5.09 27.84 -14.18
CA THR A 22 -4.30 26.77 -14.79
C THR A 22 -4.90 25.45 -14.30
N LEU A 23 -5.73 24.81 -15.12
CA LEU A 23 -6.13 23.43 -14.91
C LEU A 23 -4.88 22.57 -15.14
N PHE A 24 -4.25 22.10 -14.08
CA PHE A 24 -3.22 21.07 -14.22
C PHE A 24 -3.92 19.79 -14.70
N ALA A 25 -3.60 19.34 -15.91
CA ALA A 25 -4.02 18.03 -16.38
C ALA A 25 -3.44 16.98 -15.42
N GLN A 26 -4.29 16.10 -14.91
CA GLN A 26 -3.86 14.96 -14.09
C GLN A 26 -2.93 14.09 -14.94
N ASP A 27 -1.80 13.65 -14.39
CA ASP A 27 -0.90 12.72 -15.06
C ASP A 27 -1.67 11.49 -15.53
N ALA A 28 -1.37 11.00 -16.74
CA ALA A 28 -2.07 9.86 -17.32
C ALA A 28 -1.90 8.61 -16.43
N VAL A 29 -3.02 8.11 -15.91
CA VAL A 29 -3.06 6.89 -15.08
C VAL A 29 -2.95 5.67 -16.00
N PRO A 30 -2.10 4.67 -15.69
CA PRO A 30 -2.03 3.44 -16.48
C PRO A 30 -3.38 2.72 -16.49
N GLN A 31 -3.90 2.42 -17.68
CA GLN A 31 -5.15 1.69 -17.83
C GLN A 31 -4.90 0.20 -17.53
N THR A 32 -5.40 -0.28 -16.40
CA THR A 32 -5.32 -1.69 -16.02
C THR A 32 -6.58 -2.46 -16.43
N LYS A 33 -6.46 -3.79 -16.49
CA LYS A 33 -7.58 -4.69 -16.78
C LYS A 33 -8.66 -4.53 -15.70
N VAL A 34 -9.94 -4.50 -16.08
CA VAL A 34 -11.04 -4.51 -15.11
C VAL A 34 -11.12 -5.90 -14.49
N LEU A 35 -10.95 -5.98 -13.16
CA LEU A 35 -11.07 -7.21 -12.39
C LEU A 35 -12.36 -7.20 -11.59
N THR A 36 -12.97 -8.39 -11.45
CA THR A 36 -14.24 -8.57 -10.72
C THR A 36 -14.05 -9.56 -9.60
N PHE A 37 -14.69 -9.30 -8.46
CA PHE A 37 -14.65 -10.13 -7.26
C PHE A 37 -16.06 -10.28 -6.68
N ASP A 38 -16.32 -11.37 -5.96
CA ASP A 38 -17.54 -11.54 -5.20
C ASP A 38 -17.51 -10.70 -3.91
N ARG A 39 -18.68 -10.32 -3.41
CA ARG A 39 -18.81 -9.51 -2.18
C ARG A 39 -19.36 -10.31 -0.99
N THR A 40 -19.94 -11.47 -1.24
CA THR A 40 -20.49 -12.35 -0.21
C THR A 40 -19.41 -13.30 0.32
N PRO A 41 -19.32 -13.55 1.63
CA PRO A 41 -18.39 -14.55 2.17
C PRO A 41 -18.59 -15.93 1.52
N GLN A 42 -17.50 -16.65 1.28
CA GLN A 42 -17.54 -18.01 0.71
C GLN A 42 -16.89 -19.02 1.67
N LEU A 43 -15.79 -18.63 2.30
CA LEU A 43 -14.97 -19.51 3.14
C LEU A 43 -15.03 -19.15 4.63
N ASN A 44 -15.28 -17.88 4.97
CA ASN A 44 -15.21 -17.37 6.36
C ASN A 44 -13.89 -17.75 7.07
N PRO A 45 -12.72 -17.39 6.51
CA PRO A 45 -11.44 -17.78 7.07
C PRO A 45 -11.16 -17.13 8.43
N THR A 46 -10.48 -17.84 9.31
CA THR A 46 -10.05 -17.31 10.62
C THR A 46 -8.68 -16.66 10.49
N TYR A 47 -8.62 -15.36 10.76
CA TYR A 47 -7.35 -14.64 10.91
C TYR A 47 -6.93 -14.57 12.37
N GLN A 48 -5.65 -14.79 12.64
CA GLN A 48 -5.08 -14.75 13.98
C GLN A 48 -4.05 -13.62 14.09
N TYR A 49 -4.08 -12.89 15.20
CA TYR A 49 -3.17 -11.79 15.50
C TYR A 49 -2.68 -11.92 16.94
N SER A 50 -1.45 -11.48 17.19
CA SER A 50 -0.97 -11.31 18.57
C SER A 50 -1.59 -10.06 19.18
N THR A 51 -1.81 -10.09 20.49
CA THR A 51 -2.12 -8.88 21.24
C THR A 51 -0.89 -7.95 21.27
N PRO A 52 -1.06 -6.61 21.32
CA PRO A 52 0.08 -5.68 21.27
C PRO A 52 1.03 -5.76 22.47
N ASP A 53 0.56 -6.33 23.58
CA ASP A 53 1.32 -6.58 24.81
C ASP A 53 2.09 -7.90 24.79
N ASN A 54 1.96 -8.73 23.74
CA ASN A 54 2.81 -9.91 23.53
C ASN A 54 4.30 -9.53 23.66
N ALA A 55 5.11 -10.42 24.25
CA ALA A 55 6.49 -10.14 24.60
C ALA A 55 7.33 -9.66 23.41
N TYR A 56 7.21 -10.29 22.24
CA TYR A 56 7.94 -9.90 21.03
C TYR A 56 7.51 -8.51 20.53
N LEU A 57 6.19 -8.24 20.48
CA LEU A 57 5.67 -6.94 20.04
C LEU A 57 6.01 -5.81 21.03
N THR A 58 5.98 -6.09 22.33
CA THR A 58 6.45 -5.18 23.38
C THR A 58 7.94 -4.88 23.21
N LYS A 59 8.77 -5.89 22.96
CA LYS A 59 10.20 -5.71 22.67
C LYS A 59 10.40 -4.84 21.43
N LEU A 60 9.72 -5.14 20.32
CA LEU A 60 9.77 -4.33 19.10
C LEU A 60 9.39 -2.86 19.36
N ARG A 61 8.26 -2.63 20.06
CA ARG A 61 7.77 -1.28 20.38
C ARG A 61 8.76 -0.48 21.21
N THR A 62 9.31 -1.10 22.25
CA THR A 62 10.21 -0.45 23.22
C THR A 62 11.62 -0.26 22.66
N SER A 63 12.24 -1.28 22.08
CA SER A 63 13.60 -1.20 21.53
C SER A 63 13.74 -0.17 20.41
N TYR A 64 12.67 0.06 19.64
CA TYR A 64 12.67 1.00 18.51
C TYR A 64 11.86 2.27 18.75
N ASN A 65 11.42 2.53 19.99
CA ASN A 65 10.69 3.72 20.42
C ASN A 65 9.48 4.05 19.53
N LEU A 66 8.68 3.05 19.16
CA LEU A 66 7.55 3.25 18.24
C LEU A 66 6.49 4.19 18.83
N ASP A 67 6.33 4.21 20.16
CA ASP A 67 5.45 5.17 20.84
C ASP A 67 5.85 6.63 20.56
N LYS A 68 7.15 6.91 20.42
CA LYS A 68 7.66 8.24 20.04
C LYS A 68 7.40 8.54 18.56
N VAL A 69 7.47 7.54 17.69
CA VAL A 69 7.18 7.70 16.25
C VAL A 69 5.73 8.16 16.04
N VAL A 70 4.81 7.64 16.84
CA VAL A 70 3.37 7.95 16.74
C VAL A 70 2.88 8.98 17.76
N ALA A 71 3.78 9.63 18.49
CA ALA A 71 3.42 10.63 19.48
C ALA A 71 2.58 11.77 18.86
N GLY A 72 1.47 12.12 19.51
CA GLY A 72 0.55 13.16 19.06
C GLY A 72 -0.34 12.78 17.86
N LYS A 73 -0.23 11.58 17.31
CA LYS A 73 -1.11 11.09 16.22
C LYS A 73 -2.43 10.60 16.82
N LYS A 74 -3.54 11.20 16.38
CA LYS A 74 -4.87 10.96 16.97
C LYS A 74 -5.62 9.80 16.30
N THR A 75 -5.52 9.68 14.98
CA THR A 75 -6.23 8.67 14.20
C THR A 75 -5.35 7.47 13.90
N ASP A 76 -5.95 6.30 13.64
CA ASP A 76 -5.19 5.13 13.17
C ASP A 76 -4.46 5.44 11.84
N PHE A 77 -5.08 6.24 10.95
CA PHE A 77 -4.45 6.63 9.68
C PHE A 77 -3.20 7.50 9.88
N ASP A 78 -3.22 8.43 10.84
CA ASP A 78 -2.05 9.27 11.17
C ASP A 78 -0.89 8.45 11.73
N LYS A 79 -1.20 7.42 12.53
CA LYS A 79 -0.20 6.47 13.03
C LYS A 79 0.37 5.61 11.89
N VAL A 80 -0.47 5.12 10.99
CA VAL A 80 -0.05 4.35 9.81
C VAL A 80 0.90 5.16 8.93
N LYS A 81 0.57 6.41 8.63
CA LYS A 81 1.45 7.34 7.92
C LYS A 81 2.82 7.50 8.59
N ALA A 82 2.83 7.69 9.91
CA ALA A 82 4.08 7.85 10.66
C ALA A 82 4.96 6.58 10.63
N ILE A 83 4.35 5.39 10.75
CA ILE A 83 5.07 4.11 10.68
C ILE A 83 5.59 3.84 9.27
N CYS A 84 4.82 4.16 8.22
CA CYS A 84 5.25 4.03 6.83
C CYS A 84 6.53 4.83 6.56
N GLY A 85 6.52 6.12 6.88
CA GLY A 85 7.69 6.99 6.72
C GLY A 85 8.85 6.64 7.64
N TRP A 86 8.59 6.07 8.82
CA TRP A 86 9.63 5.55 9.71
C TRP A 86 10.32 4.32 9.11
N ALA A 87 9.54 3.37 8.57
CA ALA A 87 10.03 2.14 7.97
C ALA A 87 10.88 2.40 6.73
N ARG A 88 10.46 3.33 5.84
CA ARG A 88 11.21 3.70 4.64
C ARG A 88 12.65 4.11 4.92
N LYS A 89 12.89 4.74 6.07
CA LYS A 89 14.19 5.29 6.49
C LYS A 89 15.11 4.28 7.16
N ARG A 90 14.71 3.00 7.28
CA ARG A 90 15.53 1.98 7.95
C ARG A 90 16.68 1.47 7.08
N TRP A 91 16.46 1.40 5.77
CA TRP A 91 17.47 1.03 4.77
C TRP A 91 17.06 1.55 3.39
N GLU A 92 17.97 1.47 2.41
CA GLU A 92 17.66 1.62 0.99
C GLU A 92 17.36 0.26 0.35
N HIS A 93 16.46 0.23 -0.62
CA HIS A 93 15.99 -1.02 -1.22
C HIS A 93 17.11 -1.75 -1.96
N ASN A 94 17.20 -3.06 -1.75
CA ASN A 94 18.05 -3.97 -2.51
C ASN A 94 17.27 -5.28 -2.80
N GLY A 95 17.09 -5.59 -4.08
CA GLY A 95 16.28 -6.71 -4.58
C GLY A 95 16.84 -8.11 -4.32
N ASP A 96 18.12 -8.22 -3.99
CA ASP A 96 18.86 -9.49 -3.95
C ASP A 96 19.15 -9.98 -2.53
N ASN A 97 19.06 -9.10 -1.54
CA ASN A 97 19.45 -9.40 -0.17
C ASN A 97 18.30 -9.97 0.67
N THR A 98 18.60 -11.00 1.47
CA THR A 98 17.65 -11.60 2.42
C THR A 98 18.20 -11.56 3.84
N PRO A 99 17.35 -11.33 4.87
CA PRO A 99 17.77 -11.43 6.26
C PRO A 99 17.97 -12.90 6.65
N LEU A 100 18.69 -13.13 7.74
CA LEU A 100 18.82 -14.48 8.32
C LEU A 100 17.49 -14.97 8.90
N LYS A 101 16.69 -14.04 9.44
CA LYS A 101 15.35 -14.32 9.97
C LYS A 101 14.33 -13.33 9.43
N ASN A 102 13.16 -13.87 9.06
CA ASN A 102 12.06 -13.10 8.48
C ASN A 102 11.14 -12.52 9.56
N ASP A 103 11.71 -11.75 10.50
CA ASP A 103 10.98 -11.07 11.57
C ASP A 103 11.44 -9.62 11.76
N PRO A 104 10.57 -8.70 12.21
CA PRO A 104 10.88 -7.27 12.32
C PRO A 104 12.17 -6.93 13.06
N ILE A 105 12.40 -7.53 14.24
CA ILE A 105 13.55 -7.23 15.10
C ILE A 105 14.84 -7.66 14.40
N SER A 106 14.93 -8.90 13.93
CA SER A 106 16.14 -9.37 13.24
C SER A 106 16.43 -8.58 11.96
N ILE A 107 15.41 -8.21 11.18
CA ILE A 107 15.58 -7.34 10.01
C ILE A 107 16.18 -5.99 10.41
N LEU A 108 15.66 -5.37 11.47
CA LEU A 108 16.13 -4.07 11.95
C LEU A 108 17.55 -4.13 12.53
N GLU A 109 17.87 -5.20 13.29
CA GLU A 109 19.22 -5.44 13.82
C GLU A 109 20.24 -5.59 12.68
N GLU A 110 19.90 -6.36 11.64
CA GLU A 110 20.77 -6.51 10.48
C GLU A 110 20.88 -5.23 9.66
N ALA A 111 19.78 -4.49 9.45
CA ALA A 111 19.80 -3.21 8.75
C ALA A 111 20.69 -2.18 9.46
N ALA A 112 20.74 -2.19 10.80
CA ALA A 112 21.61 -1.32 11.59
C ALA A 112 23.11 -1.57 11.34
N THR A 113 23.47 -2.71 10.77
CA THR A 113 24.86 -3.03 10.35
C THR A 113 25.16 -2.57 8.91
N GLY A 114 24.23 -1.87 8.27
CA GLY A 114 24.35 -1.37 6.89
C GLY A 114 23.75 -2.31 5.84
N LYS A 115 23.13 -3.43 6.24
CA LYS A 115 22.41 -4.28 5.28
C LYS A 115 21.18 -3.57 4.71
N GLN A 116 20.88 -3.93 3.47
CA GLN A 116 19.76 -3.43 2.69
C GLN A 116 18.88 -4.62 2.28
N PHE A 117 17.58 -4.41 2.12
CA PHE A 117 16.62 -5.49 1.90
C PHE A 117 15.54 -5.14 0.87
N ARG A 118 14.73 -6.15 0.54
CA ARG A 118 13.73 -6.14 -0.52
C ARG A 118 12.39 -5.62 -0.02
N CYS A 119 11.40 -5.61 -0.91
CA CYS A 119 10.00 -5.32 -0.61
C CYS A 119 9.43 -6.17 0.54
N VAL A 120 9.82 -7.45 0.58
CA VAL A 120 9.37 -8.43 1.58
C VAL A 120 9.65 -7.93 3.00
N GLU A 121 10.87 -7.45 3.24
CA GLU A 121 11.30 -7.02 4.55
C GLU A 121 10.64 -5.69 4.98
N TYR A 122 10.35 -4.78 4.03
CA TYR A 122 9.55 -3.58 4.33
C TYR A 122 8.12 -3.97 4.75
N GLY A 123 7.48 -4.90 4.03
CA GLY A 123 6.15 -5.39 4.38
C GLY A 123 6.11 -6.05 5.77
N ILE A 124 7.11 -6.89 6.08
CA ILE A 124 7.24 -7.53 7.40
C ILE A 124 7.40 -6.47 8.50
N LEU A 125 8.29 -5.50 8.29
CA LEU A 125 8.57 -4.45 9.25
C LEU A 125 7.33 -3.58 9.52
N VAL A 126 6.68 -3.07 8.47
CA VAL A 126 5.49 -2.23 8.60
C VAL A 126 4.38 -3.00 9.33
N SER A 127 4.12 -4.24 8.93
CA SER A 127 3.14 -5.11 9.61
C SER A 127 3.47 -5.27 11.10
N GLY A 128 4.72 -5.60 11.43
CA GLY A 128 5.13 -5.80 12.83
C GLY A 128 5.04 -4.54 13.68
N ALA A 129 5.51 -3.42 13.14
CA ALA A 129 5.50 -2.14 13.84
C ALA A 129 4.07 -1.64 14.10
N LEU A 130 3.15 -1.83 13.15
CA LEU A 130 1.73 -1.50 13.33
C LEU A 130 1.05 -2.38 14.37
N ASN A 131 1.26 -3.71 14.31
CA ASN A 131 0.73 -4.61 15.33
C ASN A 131 1.28 -4.26 16.73
N ALA A 132 2.55 -3.86 16.84
CA ALA A 132 3.17 -3.49 18.09
C ALA A 132 2.55 -2.24 18.75
N ILE A 133 2.01 -1.31 17.96
CA ILE A 133 1.28 -0.13 18.46
C ILE A 133 -0.25 -0.34 18.51
N GLY A 134 -0.71 -1.58 18.33
CA GLY A 134 -2.11 -1.95 18.44
C GLY A 134 -2.99 -1.63 17.24
N ILE A 135 -2.41 -1.52 16.05
CA ILE A 135 -3.14 -1.46 14.77
C ILE A 135 -3.02 -2.83 14.10
N PRO A 136 -4.12 -3.57 13.92
CA PRO A 136 -4.06 -4.86 13.25
C PRO A 136 -3.50 -4.70 11.83
N ALA A 137 -2.45 -5.47 11.53
CA ALA A 137 -1.78 -5.39 10.23
C ALA A 137 -1.26 -6.75 9.77
N ARG A 138 -1.06 -6.89 8.47
CA ARG A 138 -0.56 -8.11 7.83
C ARG A 138 0.32 -7.77 6.63
N THR A 139 1.18 -8.68 6.23
CA THR A 139 1.86 -8.58 4.93
C THR A 139 0.87 -8.85 3.81
N LEU A 140 0.99 -8.12 2.70
CA LEU A 140 0.25 -8.36 1.48
C LEU A 140 1.24 -8.66 0.36
N ALA A 141 1.13 -9.84 -0.24
CA ALA A 141 1.85 -10.16 -1.45
C ALA A 141 0.95 -9.90 -2.66
N LEU A 142 1.54 -9.21 -3.64
CA LEU A 142 0.95 -8.79 -4.90
C LEU A 142 1.65 -9.55 -6.01
N LYS A 143 0.92 -10.09 -6.98
CA LYS A 143 1.51 -10.86 -8.08
C LYS A 143 0.85 -10.52 -9.41
N MET A 144 1.66 -10.54 -10.46
CA MET A 144 1.22 -10.29 -11.84
C MET A 144 0.34 -11.43 -12.37
N GLU A 145 -0.48 -11.13 -13.40
CA GLU A 145 -1.36 -12.10 -14.09
C GLU A 145 -0.60 -13.36 -14.55
N HIS A 146 0.58 -13.18 -15.13
CA HIS A 146 1.41 -14.25 -15.72
C HIS A 146 2.60 -14.64 -14.84
N THR A 147 2.48 -14.47 -13.53
CA THR A 147 3.58 -14.73 -12.60
C THR A 147 4.05 -16.19 -12.57
N ASP A 148 3.26 -17.14 -13.07
CA ASP A 148 3.61 -18.54 -13.26
C ASP A 148 4.62 -18.75 -14.42
N THR A 149 4.66 -17.83 -15.39
CA THR A 149 5.53 -17.90 -16.57
C THR A 149 6.69 -16.90 -16.57
N ILE A 150 6.69 -15.92 -15.67
CA ILE A 150 7.78 -14.94 -15.53
C ILE A 150 8.87 -15.52 -14.61
N ALA A 151 10.16 -15.36 -14.92
CA ALA A 151 11.22 -15.99 -14.11
C ALA A 151 11.66 -15.16 -12.87
N TYR A 152 11.49 -13.83 -12.91
CA TYR A 152 11.99 -12.90 -11.89
C TYR A 152 11.10 -11.65 -11.79
N GLY A 153 11.05 -11.05 -10.60
CA GLY A 153 10.37 -9.75 -10.38
C GLY A 153 8.85 -9.79 -10.58
N ALA A 154 8.23 -10.96 -10.48
CA ALA A 154 6.81 -11.16 -10.79
C ALA A 154 5.87 -10.87 -9.61
N GLY A 155 6.42 -10.46 -8.47
CA GLY A 155 5.67 -10.07 -7.29
C GLY A 155 6.25 -8.86 -6.57
N HIS A 156 5.40 -8.23 -5.77
CA HIS A 156 5.76 -7.18 -4.82
C HIS A 156 5.14 -7.49 -3.45
N VAL A 157 5.76 -7.03 -2.38
CA VAL A 157 5.22 -7.20 -1.02
C VAL A 157 5.08 -5.85 -0.36
N ALA A 158 3.88 -5.57 0.13
CA ALA A 158 3.54 -4.43 0.96
C ALA A 158 2.97 -4.92 2.31
N ALA A 159 2.46 -3.99 3.11
CA ALA A 159 1.62 -4.32 4.25
C ALA A 159 0.19 -3.82 4.02
N GLU A 160 -0.75 -4.34 4.81
CA GLU A 160 -2.08 -3.79 4.98
C GLU A 160 -2.35 -3.54 6.46
N ALA A 161 -3.09 -2.47 6.75
CA ALA A 161 -3.51 -2.09 8.10
C ALA A 161 -5.03 -1.98 8.18
N TYR A 162 -5.65 -2.50 9.23
CA TYR A 162 -7.07 -2.29 9.49
C TYR A 162 -7.27 -1.03 10.33
N LEU A 163 -7.84 0.00 9.73
CA LEU A 163 -8.17 1.24 10.39
C LEU A 163 -9.55 1.09 11.04
N ARG A 164 -9.59 1.04 12.38
CA ARG A 164 -10.86 0.84 13.12
C ARG A 164 -11.82 2.00 12.93
N ASP A 165 -11.30 3.22 12.90
CA ASP A 165 -12.08 4.44 12.67
C ASP A 165 -12.81 4.44 11.32
N LEU A 166 -12.24 3.76 10.32
CA LEU A 166 -12.83 3.62 8.97
C LEU A 166 -13.48 2.25 8.73
N LYS A 167 -13.33 1.30 9.66
CA LYS A 167 -13.69 -0.12 9.52
C LYS A 167 -13.20 -0.74 8.22
N LYS A 168 -11.92 -0.48 7.90
CA LYS A 168 -11.40 -0.74 6.56
C LYS A 168 -9.92 -1.11 6.55
N TRP A 169 -9.55 -2.05 5.68
CA TRP A 169 -8.18 -2.34 5.33
C TRP A 169 -7.60 -1.27 4.37
N VAL A 170 -6.34 -0.89 4.59
CA VAL A 170 -5.62 0.06 3.74
C VAL A 170 -4.25 -0.49 3.39
N MET A 171 -3.81 -0.27 2.15
CA MET A 171 -2.48 -0.65 1.68
C MET A 171 -1.43 0.34 2.22
N VAL A 172 -0.29 -0.20 2.65
CA VAL A 172 0.84 0.57 3.18
C VAL A 172 2.13 0.03 2.57
N ASP A 173 2.71 0.80 1.65
CA ASP A 173 3.96 0.43 0.97
C ASP A 173 5.16 1.12 1.63
N GLY A 174 5.80 0.41 2.55
CA GLY A 174 6.99 0.91 3.26
C GLY A 174 8.23 1.08 2.39
N GLN A 175 8.31 0.40 1.23
CA GLN A 175 9.43 0.53 0.31
C GLN A 175 9.39 1.88 -0.43
N PHE A 176 8.19 2.29 -0.85
CA PHE A 176 8.01 3.54 -1.59
C PHE A 176 7.60 4.71 -0.71
N ASP A 177 7.29 4.45 0.57
CA ASP A 177 6.64 5.41 1.47
C ASP A 177 5.36 5.95 0.84
N VAL A 178 4.46 5.02 0.49
CA VAL A 178 3.23 5.32 -0.24
C VAL A 178 2.03 4.68 0.45
N ILE A 179 0.97 5.47 0.60
CA ILE A 179 -0.39 4.98 0.84
C ILE A 179 -1.30 5.54 -0.27
N PRO A 180 -1.94 4.69 -1.09
CA PRO A 180 -2.84 5.14 -2.14
C PRO A 180 -4.13 5.73 -1.56
N MET A 181 -4.61 6.80 -2.20
CA MET A 181 -5.79 7.54 -1.80
C MET A 181 -6.67 7.80 -3.04
N LEU A 182 -7.97 7.61 -2.91
CA LEU A 182 -8.94 8.21 -3.81
C LEU A 182 -9.65 9.32 -3.06
N GLN A 183 -9.58 10.54 -3.58
CA GLN A 183 -10.07 11.72 -2.86
C GLN A 183 -9.42 11.85 -1.48
N ASN A 184 -10.18 11.70 -0.40
CA ASN A 184 -9.68 11.77 0.98
C ASN A 184 -9.73 10.42 1.70
N THR A 185 -9.94 9.32 0.96
CA THR A 185 -10.10 7.98 1.51
C THR A 185 -8.91 7.09 1.14
N PRO A 186 -8.22 6.49 2.12
CA PRO A 186 -7.18 5.52 1.84
C PRO A 186 -7.76 4.23 1.23
N LEU A 187 -6.98 3.62 0.34
CA LEU A 187 -7.39 2.45 -0.43
C LEU A 187 -6.66 1.19 0.05
N ASN A 188 -7.34 0.04 0.00
CA ASN A 188 -6.65 -1.24 -0.09
C ASN A 188 -6.17 -1.50 -1.53
N ALA A 189 -5.43 -2.59 -1.73
CA ALA A 189 -4.83 -2.89 -3.03
C ALA A 189 -5.87 -3.20 -4.12
N VAL A 190 -7.00 -3.84 -3.79
CA VAL A 190 -8.08 -4.10 -4.74
C VAL A 190 -8.78 -2.81 -5.16
N GLU A 191 -9.00 -1.89 -4.23
CA GLU A 191 -9.61 -0.60 -4.55
C GLU A 191 -8.67 0.28 -5.38
N LEU A 192 -7.35 0.24 -5.10
CA LEU A 192 -6.36 0.86 -5.97
C LEU A 192 -6.42 0.26 -7.38
N GLN A 193 -6.47 -1.07 -7.49
CA GLN A 193 -6.63 -1.77 -8.77
C GLN A 193 -7.87 -1.28 -9.53
N GLN A 194 -9.03 -1.24 -8.87
CA GLN A 194 -10.28 -0.79 -9.45
C GLN A 194 -10.22 0.68 -9.88
N ALA A 195 -9.67 1.56 -9.04
CA ALA A 195 -9.50 2.96 -9.36
C ALA A 195 -8.60 3.20 -10.58
N LEU A 196 -7.50 2.46 -10.71
CA LEU A 196 -6.62 2.49 -11.88
C LEU A 196 -7.37 2.03 -13.14
N SER A 197 -8.08 0.91 -13.06
CA SER A 197 -8.82 0.36 -14.22
C SER A 197 -9.95 1.27 -14.70
N ALA A 198 -10.57 2.01 -13.79
CA ALA A 198 -11.64 2.95 -14.08
C ALA A 198 -11.14 4.34 -14.51
N GLY A 199 -9.82 4.60 -14.43
CA GLY A 199 -9.27 5.93 -14.66
C GLY A 199 -9.81 6.97 -13.68
N ALA A 200 -9.94 6.60 -12.40
CA ALA A 200 -10.61 7.43 -11.40
C ALA A 200 -9.92 8.80 -11.22
N PRO A 201 -10.68 9.92 -11.26
CA PRO A 201 -10.12 11.24 -11.01
C PRO A 201 -9.71 11.40 -9.55
N ASP A 202 -8.70 12.23 -9.27
CA ASP A 202 -8.17 12.49 -7.91
C ASP A 202 -7.67 11.21 -7.19
N LEU A 203 -7.17 10.24 -7.98
CA LEU A 203 -6.33 9.16 -7.47
C LEU A 203 -4.93 9.72 -7.20
N LYS A 204 -4.47 9.60 -5.96
CA LYS A 204 -3.20 10.16 -5.50
C LYS A 204 -2.52 9.27 -4.45
N VAL A 205 -1.34 9.67 -4.02
CA VAL A 205 -0.60 9.00 -2.95
C VAL A 205 -0.36 9.98 -1.80
N VAL A 206 -0.35 9.45 -0.58
CA VAL A 206 0.34 10.10 0.54
C VAL A 206 1.77 9.56 0.57
N SER A 207 2.74 10.47 0.57
CA SER A 207 4.17 10.16 0.68
C SER A 207 4.91 11.25 1.44
N PHE A 208 5.89 10.86 2.26
CA PHE A 208 6.81 11.76 2.97
C PHE A 208 8.19 11.81 2.33
N SER A 209 8.49 10.90 1.41
CA SER A 209 9.70 10.86 0.58
C SER A 209 9.57 11.62 -0.73
N GLY A 210 8.35 12.06 -1.08
CA GLY A 210 8.07 12.78 -2.33
C GLY A 210 7.81 11.88 -3.53
N THR A 211 7.49 10.59 -3.31
CA THR A 211 7.10 9.66 -4.38
C THR A 211 5.91 10.23 -5.16
N LYS A 212 6.07 10.34 -6.49
CA LYS A 212 5.01 10.85 -7.37
C LYS A 212 4.00 9.75 -7.65
N ALA A 213 2.72 10.13 -7.68
CA ALA A 213 1.62 9.22 -7.93
C ALA A 213 1.75 8.52 -9.30
N ALA A 214 2.06 9.27 -10.36
CA ALA A 214 2.19 8.72 -11.71
C ALA A 214 3.25 7.62 -11.82
N ASP A 215 4.45 7.88 -11.29
CA ASP A 215 5.57 6.93 -11.30
C ASP A 215 5.22 5.67 -10.51
N TYR A 216 4.66 5.84 -9.31
CA TYR A 216 4.26 4.71 -8.46
C TYR A 216 3.14 3.89 -9.10
N PHE A 217 2.10 4.53 -9.64
CA PHE A 217 0.97 3.83 -10.25
C PHE A 217 1.37 3.06 -11.49
N SER A 218 2.22 3.63 -12.35
CA SER A 218 2.79 2.92 -13.49
C SER A 218 3.59 1.69 -13.05
N TRP A 219 4.30 1.79 -11.93
CA TRP A 219 5.14 0.72 -11.42
C TRP A 219 4.35 -0.39 -10.72
N ILE A 220 3.36 -0.04 -9.88
CA ILE A 220 2.60 -1.01 -9.07
C ILE A 220 1.51 -1.72 -9.87
N ALA A 221 0.96 -1.08 -10.92
CA ALA A 221 -0.18 -1.56 -11.68
C ALA A 221 -0.07 -3.03 -12.14
N PRO A 222 1.05 -3.52 -12.68
CA PRO A 222 1.18 -4.92 -13.12
C PRO A 222 1.01 -5.94 -11.98
N TYR A 223 1.34 -5.57 -10.74
CA TYR A 223 1.30 -6.46 -9.59
C TYR A 223 -0.10 -6.60 -8.97
N LEU A 224 -1.04 -5.71 -9.32
CA LEU A 224 -2.38 -5.65 -8.74
C LEU A 224 -3.32 -6.64 -9.45
N PHE A 225 -3.01 -7.94 -9.39
CA PHE A 225 -3.80 -8.98 -10.02
C PHE A 225 -4.18 -10.12 -9.07
N TYR A 226 -3.19 -10.85 -8.55
CA TYR A 226 -3.40 -11.80 -7.45
C TYR A 226 -2.95 -11.15 -6.14
N PHE A 227 -3.73 -11.37 -5.09
CA PHE A 227 -3.49 -10.81 -3.77
C PHE A 227 -3.46 -11.94 -2.76
N ASP A 228 -2.39 -12.12 -2.01
CA ASP A 228 -2.31 -13.14 -0.98
C ASP A 228 -1.74 -12.64 0.34
N THR A 229 -2.19 -13.27 1.42
CA THR A 229 -1.77 -12.95 2.77
C THR A 229 -1.83 -14.18 3.68
N LYS A 230 -1.17 -14.11 4.82
CA LYS A 230 -1.16 -15.17 5.83
C LYS A 230 -2.41 -15.08 6.69
N LEU A 231 -2.98 -16.25 7.03
CA LEU A 231 -4.09 -16.33 7.98
C LEU A 231 -3.58 -16.18 9.43
N ASP A 232 -2.37 -16.65 9.72
CA ASP A 232 -1.74 -16.50 11.04
C ASP A 232 -0.67 -15.39 11.03
N ASN A 233 -1.01 -14.26 11.65
CA ASN A 233 -0.19 -13.06 11.80
C ASN A 233 0.32 -12.88 13.25
N ARG A 234 0.33 -13.95 14.05
CA ARG A 234 0.86 -13.92 15.43
C ARG A 234 2.39 -13.87 15.45
N TYR A 235 2.95 -13.31 16.52
CA TYR A 235 4.38 -13.21 16.79
C TYR A 235 4.73 -14.05 18.02
N ASP A 236 5.97 -14.57 18.05
CA ASP A 236 6.52 -15.36 19.16
C ASP A 236 5.80 -16.69 19.45
N VAL A 237 5.15 -17.26 18.44
CA VAL A 237 4.43 -18.54 18.54
C VAL A 237 4.66 -19.36 17.28
N GLU A 238 4.51 -20.67 17.38
CA GLU A 238 4.39 -21.52 16.20
C GLU A 238 3.11 -21.16 15.43
N ARG A 239 3.30 -20.72 14.19
CA ARG A 239 2.19 -20.28 13.33
C ARG A 239 1.53 -21.46 12.66
N VAL A 240 0.20 -21.43 12.60
CA VAL A 240 -0.56 -22.38 11.79
C VAL A 240 -0.26 -22.09 10.32
N LEU A 241 0.15 -23.12 9.59
CA LEU A 241 0.35 -23.03 8.14
C LEU A 241 -0.99 -22.76 7.46
N GLY A 242 -1.09 -21.61 6.78
CA GLY A 242 -2.28 -21.24 6.05
C GLY A 242 -2.17 -19.84 5.49
N SER A 243 -2.48 -19.71 4.21
CA SER A 243 -2.57 -18.44 3.49
C SER A 243 -3.84 -18.43 2.66
N ILE A 244 -4.31 -17.23 2.31
CA ILE A 244 -5.45 -17.03 1.44
C ILE A 244 -5.05 -16.16 0.27
N MET A 245 -5.48 -16.56 -0.93
CA MET A 245 -5.30 -15.81 -2.17
C MET A 245 -6.66 -15.39 -2.69
N LEU A 246 -6.82 -14.09 -2.87
CA LEU A 246 -7.91 -13.52 -3.64
C LEU A 246 -7.57 -13.61 -5.13
N VAL A 247 -8.41 -14.33 -5.85
CA VAL A 247 -8.31 -14.57 -7.29
C VAL A 247 -9.42 -13.79 -7.99
N PRO A 248 -9.14 -13.01 -9.03
CA PRO A 248 -10.20 -12.37 -9.81
C PRO A 248 -11.12 -13.39 -10.46
N LYS A 249 -12.42 -13.09 -10.59
CA LYS A 249 -13.41 -14.00 -11.21
C LYS A 249 -13.05 -14.28 -12.66
N GLY A 250 -13.20 -15.54 -13.06
CA GLY A 250 -12.89 -16.01 -14.41
C GLY A 250 -11.41 -16.35 -14.64
N TYR A 251 -10.56 -16.23 -13.61
CA TYR A 251 -9.15 -16.60 -13.68
C TYR A 251 -8.85 -17.85 -12.88
N LYS A 252 -7.78 -18.54 -13.29
CA LYS A 252 -7.35 -19.77 -12.64
C LYS A 252 -6.63 -19.47 -11.33
N ASN A 253 -6.76 -20.39 -10.38
CA ASN A 253 -5.94 -20.34 -9.16
C ASN A 253 -4.46 -20.45 -9.53
N LEU A 254 -3.66 -19.52 -9.01
CA LEU A 254 -2.22 -19.52 -9.21
C LEU A 254 -1.57 -20.56 -8.30
N THR A 255 -0.99 -21.61 -8.88
CA THR A 255 -0.38 -22.72 -8.12
C THR A 255 1.15 -22.75 -8.17
N ILE A 256 1.76 -21.94 -9.04
CA ILE A 256 3.22 -21.85 -9.23
C ILE A 256 3.62 -20.39 -9.31
N PHE A 257 4.63 -20.00 -8.56
CA PHE A 257 5.25 -18.68 -8.59
C PHE A 257 6.60 -18.74 -9.30
N GLN A 258 6.79 -17.83 -10.25
CA GLN A 258 7.99 -17.65 -11.03
C GLN A 258 8.54 -18.93 -11.68
N LYS A 259 7.71 -19.63 -12.45
CA LYS A 259 7.97 -20.92 -13.15
C LYS A 259 8.24 -22.14 -12.28
N VAL A 260 8.94 -21.98 -11.15
CA VAL A 260 9.56 -23.12 -10.45
C VAL A 260 9.15 -23.26 -9.00
N ASN A 261 8.49 -22.27 -8.39
CA ASN A 261 8.18 -22.30 -6.95
C ASN A 261 6.71 -22.68 -6.72
N PRO A 262 6.39 -23.92 -6.28
CA PRO A 262 5.01 -24.29 -6.01
C PRO A 262 4.43 -23.48 -4.85
N ILE A 263 3.21 -22.97 -5.02
CA ILE A 263 2.45 -22.29 -3.97
C ILE A 263 1.74 -23.36 -3.13
N LYS A 264 2.10 -23.43 -1.84
CA LYS A 264 1.60 -24.44 -0.90
C LYS A 264 0.78 -23.80 0.21
N ASN A 265 -0.10 -24.59 0.85
CA ASN A 265 -0.92 -24.16 1.99
C ASN A 265 -1.76 -22.91 1.71
N MET A 266 -2.27 -22.80 0.48
CA MET A 266 -3.05 -21.67 0.00
C MET A 266 -4.51 -22.08 -0.19
N VAL A 267 -5.42 -21.36 0.44
CA VAL A 267 -6.85 -21.38 0.10
C VAL A 267 -7.13 -20.28 -0.91
N TYR A 268 -8.02 -20.53 -1.87
CA TYR A 268 -8.35 -19.56 -2.91
C TYR A 268 -9.79 -19.10 -2.72
N THR A 269 -10.01 -17.78 -2.83
CA THR A 269 -11.34 -17.17 -2.77
C THR A 269 -11.51 -16.17 -3.90
N HIS A 270 -12.74 -15.94 -4.34
CA HIS A 270 -13.10 -14.79 -5.16
C HIS A 270 -13.75 -13.68 -4.32
N SER A 271 -13.96 -13.91 -3.02
CA SER A 271 -14.70 -13.04 -2.12
C SER A 271 -13.83 -11.98 -1.47
N LEU A 272 -14.20 -10.72 -1.67
CA LEU A 272 -13.64 -9.60 -0.91
C LEU A 272 -13.96 -9.71 0.57
N ALA A 273 -15.10 -10.29 0.96
CA ALA A 273 -15.45 -10.42 2.38
C ALA A 273 -14.59 -11.48 3.09
N ASP A 274 -14.16 -12.53 2.40
CA ASP A 274 -13.19 -13.49 2.96
C ASP A 274 -11.78 -12.89 3.07
N PHE A 275 -11.38 -12.09 2.07
CA PHE A 275 -10.03 -11.52 2.02
C PHE A 275 -9.86 -10.29 2.92
N TYR A 276 -10.89 -9.45 3.01
CA TYR A 276 -10.95 -8.23 3.80
C TYR A 276 -12.03 -8.30 4.88
N PRO A 277 -11.87 -9.20 5.89
CA PRO A 277 -12.84 -9.26 6.97
C PRO A 277 -12.78 -7.99 7.82
N GLU A 278 -13.90 -7.64 8.45
CA GLU A 278 -13.87 -6.68 9.55
C GLU A 278 -13.14 -7.31 10.75
N ILE A 279 -12.20 -6.57 11.35
CA ILE A 279 -11.59 -6.94 12.62
C ILE A 279 -12.40 -6.29 13.74
N LYS A 280 -12.79 -7.11 14.72
CA LYS A 280 -13.50 -6.69 15.93
C LYS A 280 -12.53 -6.17 16.99
#